data_AF-A0A9X1RK64-F1
#
_entry.id   AF-A0A9X1RK64-F1
#
_cell.length_a   1.000
_cell.length_b   1.000
_cell.length_c   1.000
_cell.angle_alpha   90.00
_cell.angle_beta   90.00
_cell.angle_gamma   90.00
#
_symmetry.space_group_name_H-M   'P 1'
#
loop_
_entity.id
_entity.type
_entity.pdbx_description
1 polymer ?
#
loop_
_entity_poly.entity_id
_entity_poly.type
_entity_poly.pdbx_seq_one_letter_code
_entity_poly.pdbx_strand_id
1 'polypeptide(L)' 'MSEFGGLSDHFVLRMYEFIRQEVQADSLSGARLVGPPAKRRADNLLREIEHRGLFCNPIEWPEHFQETPCEALNI' A
#
# COMPACT_ATOMS: atom_id res chain seq x y z
N MET A 1 12.50 5.09 -16.19
CA MET A 1 11.26 4.36 -16.54
C MET A 1 10.62 3.93 -15.24
N SER A 2 9.32 4.15 -15.04
CA SER A 2 8.67 3.62 -13.83
C SER A 2 8.72 2.10 -13.82
N GLU A 3 8.78 1.49 -12.64
CA GLU A 3 8.79 0.02 -12.49
C GLU A 3 7.57 -0.65 -13.14
N PHE A 4 6.51 0.12 -13.40
CA PHE A 4 5.25 -0.32 -13.98
C PHE A 4 5.05 0.09 -15.44
N GLY A 5 6.05 0.71 -16.08
CA GLY A 5 5.90 1.28 -17.44
C GLY A 5 5.51 0.27 -18.52
N GLY A 6 5.75 -1.02 -18.31
CA GLY A 6 5.31 -2.10 -19.21
C GLY A 6 3.93 -2.70 -18.89
N LEU A 7 3.28 -2.26 -17.82
CA LEU A 7 2.00 -2.81 -17.34
C LEU A 7 0.83 -1.97 -17.86
N SER A 8 -0.28 -2.63 -18.16
CA SER A 8 -1.53 -1.95 -18.51
C SER A 8 -2.15 -1.26 -17.30
N ASP A 9 -2.96 -0.23 -17.55
CA ASP A 9 -3.69 0.50 -16.52
C ASP A 9 -4.55 -0.42 -15.66
N HIS A 10 -5.22 -1.38 -16.31
CA HIS A 10 -6.01 -2.40 -15.62
C HIS A 10 -5.18 -3.19 -14.61
N PHE A 11 -3.95 -3.56 -14.98
CA PHE A 11 -3.09 -4.35 -14.12
C PHE A 11 -2.58 -3.54 -12.93
N VAL A 12 -2.17 -2.28 -13.16
CA VAL A 12 -1.76 -1.37 -12.09
C VAL A 12 -2.89 -1.15 -11.09
N LEU A 13 -4.10 -0.85 -11.57
CA LEU A 13 -5.29 -0.68 -10.73
C LEU A 13 -5.62 -1.96 -9.96
N ARG A 14 -5.54 -3.13 -10.62
CA ARG A 14 -5.85 -4.42 -9.98
C ARG A 14 -4.83 -4.80 -8.90
N MET A 15 -3.55 -4.47 -9.09
CA MET A 15 -2.53 -4.69 -8.06
C MET A 15 -2.78 -3.81 -6.84
N TYR A 16 -3.12 -2.53 -7.04
CA TYR A 16 -3.43 -1.62 -5.95
C TYR A 16 -4.68 -2.06 -5.18
N GLU A 17 -5.74 -2.45 -5.91
CA GLU A 17 -6.97 -3.03 -5.38
C GLU A 17 -6.69 -4.27 -4.51
N PHE A 18 -5.80 -5.15 -4.97
CA PHE A 18 -5.45 -6.36 -4.24
C PHE A 18 -4.82 -6.02 -2.88
N ILE A 19 -3.87 -5.08 -2.83
CA ILE A 19 -3.27 -4.65 -1.56
C ILE A 19 -4.33 -4.02 -0.66
N ARG A 20 -5.29 -3.24 -1.20
CA ARG A 20 -6.40 -2.70 -0.40
C ARG A 20 -7.21 -3.81 0.27
N GLN A 21 -7.53 -4.87 -0.47
CA GLN A 21 -8.29 -6.01 0.06
C GLN A 21 -7.48 -6.78 1.12
N GLU A 22 -6.17 -6.95 0.94
CA GLU A 22 -5.30 -7.55 1.95
C GLU A 22 -5.28 -6.73 3.24
N VAL A 23 -5.17 -5.40 3.14
CA VAL A 23 -5.19 -4.49 4.30
C VAL A 23 -6.54 -4.53 5.01
N GLN A 24 -7.63 -4.59 4.25
CA GLN A 24 -8.97 -4.73 4.82
C GLN A 24 -9.12 -6.07 5.56
N ALA A 25 -8.60 -7.16 4.99
CA ALA A 25 -8.63 -8.48 5.62
C ALA A 25 -7.78 -8.54 6.90
N ASP A 26 -6.58 -7.93 6.87
CA ASP A 26 -5.71 -7.73 8.04
C ASP A 26 -6.47 -7.03 9.17
N SER A 27 -7.10 -5.89 8.85
CA SER A 27 -7.90 -5.11 9.82
C SER A 27 -9.08 -5.89 10.40
N LEU A 28 -9.74 -6.75 9.62
CA LEU A 28 -10.88 -7.55 10.08
C LEU A 28 -10.45 -8.78 10.90
N SER A 29 -9.31 -9.37 10.56
CA SER A 29 -8.80 -10.57 11.23
C SER A 29 -8.13 -10.28 12.57
N GLY A 30 -7.66 -9.05 12.79
CA GLY A 30 -6.81 -8.69 13.92
C GLY A 30 -5.42 -9.33 13.86
N ALA A 31 -5.07 -9.98 12.73
CA ALA A 31 -3.78 -10.57 12.46
C ALA A 31 -2.97 -9.68 11.53
N ARG A 32 -1.66 -9.57 11.81
CA ARG A 32 -0.71 -8.77 11.01
C ARG A 32 -0.25 -9.56 9.78
N LEU A 33 -1.09 -9.61 8.76
CA LEU A 33 -0.87 -10.25 7.46
C LEU A 33 -0.10 -9.33 6.49
N VAL A 34 -0.26 -8.01 6.64
CA VAL A 34 0.36 -7.02 5.78
C VAL A 34 1.49 -6.32 6.54
N GLY A 35 2.55 -5.90 5.85
CA GLY A 35 3.71 -5.25 6.48
C GLY A 35 4.28 -4.07 5.69
N PRO A 36 5.35 -3.42 6.19
CA PRO A 36 5.98 -2.27 5.53
C PRO A 36 6.31 -2.45 4.04
N PRO A 37 6.71 -3.64 3.54
CA PRO A 37 6.90 -3.86 2.10
C PRO A 37 5.64 -3.65 1.26
N ALA A 38 4.46 -4.05 1.77
CA ALA A 38 3.19 -3.87 1.08
C ALA A 38 2.78 -2.39 1.02
N LYS A 39 3.04 -1.62 2.09
CA LYS A 39 2.84 -0.17 2.10
C LYS A 39 3.70 0.53 1.06
N ARG A 40 5.00 0.23 1.01
CA ARG A 40 5.90 0.78 -0.03
C ARG A 40 5.43 0.43 -1.45
N ARG A 41 4.96 -0.80 -1.65
CA ARG A 41 4.42 -1.23 -2.95
C ARG A 41 3.15 -0.46 -3.32
N ALA A 42 2.23 -0.27 -2.38
CA ALA A 42 1.03 0.52 -2.59
C ALA A 42 1.35 1.99 -2.89
N ASP A 43 2.33 2.59 -2.20
CA ASP A 43 2.76 3.97 -2.45
C ASP A 43 3.32 4.14 -3.86
N ASN A 44 4.14 3.18 -4.33
CA ASN A 44 4.66 3.21 -5.69
C ASN A 44 3.54 3.03 -6.73
N LEU A 45 2.59 2.13 -6.49
CA LEU A 45 1.43 1.94 -7.36
C LEU A 45 0.55 3.19 -7.41
N LEU A 46 0.32 3.85 -6.27
CA LEU A 46 -0.46 5.08 -6.20
C LEU A 46 0.17 6.20 -7.03
N ARG A 47 1.49 6.40 -6.91
CA ARG A 47 2.22 7.37 -7.75
C ARG A 47 2.08 7.09 -9.24
N GLU A 48 2.08 5.82 -9.63
CA GLU A 48 1.87 5.43 -11.03
C GLU A 48 0.44 5.69 -11.49
N ILE A 49 -0.56 5.39 -10.66
CA ILE A 49 -1.98 5.67 -10.91
C ILE A 49 -2.19 7.17 -11.11
N GLU A 50 -1.62 8.00 -10.22
CA GLU A 50 -1.65 9.46 -10.30
C GLU A 50 -0.95 9.96 -11.58
N HIS A 51 0.23 9.44 -11.88
CA HIS A 51 0.99 9.80 -13.09
C HIS A 51 0.20 9.48 -14.38
N ARG A 52 -0.60 8.42 -14.38
CA ARG A 52 -1.46 8.03 -15.51
C ARG A 52 -2.81 8.75 -15.53
N GLY A 53 -3.15 9.55 -14.52
CA GLY A 53 -4.44 10.22 -14.40
C GLY A 53 -5.60 9.26 -14.16
N LEU A 54 -5.34 8.11 -13.54
CA LEU A 54 -6.34 7.10 -13.22
C LEU A 54 -6.96 7.35 -11.85
N PHE A 55 -8.16 6.81 -11.62
CA PHE A 55 -8.86 6.89 -10.34
C PHE A 55 -8.78 5.57 -9.57
N CYS A 56 -8.57 5.64 -8.26
CA CYS A 56 -8.60 4.49 -7.35
C CYS A 56 -9.17 4.86 -5.98
N ASN A 57 -9.68 3.86 -5.25
CA ASN A 57 -10.10 4.05 -3.86
C ASN A 57 -8.90 3.95 -2.93
N PRO A 58 -8.65 4.95 -2.05
CA PRO A 58 -7.48 4.95 -1.18
C PRO A 58 -7.46 3.75 -0.24
N ILE A 59 -6.26 3.32 0.15
CA ILE A 59 -6.07 2.28 1.17
C ILE A 59 -6.15 2.91 2.56
N GLU A 60 -7.07 2.43 3.39
CA GLU A 60 -7.17 2.77 4.80
C GLU A 60 -6.19 1.90 5.60
N TRP A 61 -5.04 2.48 5.98
CA TRP A 61 -4.04 1.76 6.76
C TRP A 61 -4.40 1.71 8.25
N PRO A 62 -4.40 0.52 8.89
CA PRO A 62 -4.73 0.40 10.31
C PRO A 62 -3.63 1.02 11.19
N GLU A 63 -3.98 1.43 12.42
CA GLU A 63 -3.10 2.21 13.31
C GLU A 63 -1.76 1.53 13.60
N HIS A 64 -1.73 0.21 13.67
CA HIS A 64 -0.51 -0.56 13.93
C HIS A 64 0.53 -0.50 12.77
N PHE A 65 0.18 0.12 11.64
CA PHE A 65 1.09 0.47 10.54
C PHE A 65 1.71 1.87 10.67
N GLN A 66 1.24 2.68 11.61
CA GLN A 66 1.99 3.86 12.00
C GLN A 66 3.23 3.35 12.72
N GLU A 67 4.38 3.43 12.04
CA GLU A 67 5.67 3.11 12.65
C GLU A 67 5.72 3.85 13.98
N THR A 68 5.83 3.11 15.09
CA THR A 68 6.26 3.71 16.35
C THR A 68 7.53 4.49 16.02
N PRO A 69 7.59 5.81 16.25
CA PRO A 69 8.87 6.50 16.22
C PRO A 69 9.79 5.66 17.10
N CYS A 70 10.97 5.27 16.60
CA CYS A 70 12.00 4.69 17.44
C CYS A 70 12.03 5.52 18.72
N GLU A 71 11.53 4.98 19.83
CA GLU A 71 11.85 5.52 21.14
C GLU A 71 13.38 5.44 21.16
N ALA A 72 13.99 6.62 21.11
CA ALA A 72 15.39 6.78 21.43
C ALA A 72 15.54 6.24 22.85
N LEU A 73 15.92 4.96 22.93
CA LEU A 73 16.44 4.32 24.12
C LEU A 73 17.74 5.04 24.47
N ASN A 74 17.59 6.18 25.15
CA ASN A 74 18.63 6.76 25.98
C ASN A 74 18.80 5.82 27.17
N ILE A 75 19.79 4.93 27.06
CA ILE A 75 20.47 4.32 28.21
C ILE A 75 21.94 4.69 28.09
#